data_AF-A0A7L1B094-F1
#
_entry.id   AF-A0A7L1B094-F1
#
_cell.length_a   1.000
_cell.length_b   1.000
_cell.length_c   1.000
_cell.angle_alpha   90.00
_cell.angle_beta   90.00
_cell.angle_gamma   90.00
#
_symmetry.space_group_name_H-M   'P 1'
#
loop_
_entity.id
_entity.type
_entity.pdbx_description
1 polymer ?
#
loop_
_entity_poly.entity_id
_entity_poly.type
_entity_poly.pdbx_seq_one_letter_code
_entity_poly.pdbx_strand_id
1 'polypeptide(L)'
;QFISAELMEDQLLLLLESLERKIVSQQLKLVRTHITLGSSQGEAGPMKEPFHVDAELLSFPHKEEQMLTMALVELSGVQLQEDGSAVPRDQPFEAVAALFVVLYALNLLSG
;
A
#
# COMPACT_ATOMS: atom_id res chain seq x y z
N GLN A 1 -17.55 -9.90 12.51
CA GLN A 1 -17.57 -9.73 11.05
C GLN A 1 -16.12 -9.51 10.64
N PHE A 2 -15.50 -10.49 9.98
CA PHE A 2 -14.06 -10.53 9.74
C PHE A 2 -13.69 -9.68 8.53
N ILE A 3 -12.96 -8.57 8.74
CA ILE A 3 -11.92 -7.85 7.93
C ILE A 3 -12.00 -7.80 6.38
N SER A 4 -13.08 -8.26 5.74
CA SER A 4 -13.15 -8.47 4.28
C SER A 4 -13.88 -7.36 3.51
N ALA A 5 -14.39 -6.32 4.17
CA ALA A 5 -15.23 -5.31 3.49
C ALA A 5 -14.44 -4.20 2.79
N GLU A 6 -13.14 -4.04 3.08
CA GLU A 6 -12.36 -2.88 2.61
C GLU A 6 -11.51 -3.15 1.36
N LEU A 7 -11.10 -4.40 1.10
CA LEU A 7 -10.31 -4.73 -0.09
C LEU A 7 -11.21 -5.21 -1.23
N MET A 8 -10.99 -4.65 -2.42
CA MET A 8 -11.68 -5.09 -3.64
C MET A 8 -11.16 -6.45 -4.13
N GLU A 9 -11.97 -7.19 -4.87
CA GLU A 9 -11.59 -8.49 -5.47
C GLU A 9 -10.31 -8.37 -6.32
N ASP A 10 -10.19 -7.27 -7.06
CA ASP A 10 -9.00 -6.95 -7.86
C ASP A 10 -7.74 -6.79 -6.98
N GLN A 11 -7.84 -6.22 -5.77
CA GLN A 11 -6.70 -6.12 -4.85
C GLN A 11 -6.26 -7.48 -4.33
N LEU A 12 -7.19 -8.42 -4.11
CA LEU A 12 -6.86 -9.77 -3.67
C LEU A 12 -6.07 -10.53 -4.74
N LEU A 13 -6.44 -10.38 -6.01
CA LEU A 13 -5.70 -10.99 -7.13
C LEU A 13 -4.27 -10.43 -7.23
N LEU A 14 -4.11 -9.11 -7.10
CA LEU A 14 -2.79 -8.48 -7.09
C LEU A 14 -1.95 -8.92 -5.89
N LEU A 15 -2.55 -9.12 -4.71
CA LEU A 15 -1.86 -9.64 -3.52
C LEU A 15 -1.38 -11.09 -3.70
N LEU A 16 -2.15 -11.93 -4.41
CA LEU A 16 -1.71 -13.28 -4.77
C LEU A 16 -0.50 -13.23 -5.71
N GLU A 17 -0.56 -12.37 -6.73
CA GLU A 17 0.57 -12.18 -7.65
C GLU A 17 1.81 -11.62 -6.92
N SER A 18 1.63 -10.71 -5.96
CA SER A 18 2.72 -10.23 -5.10
C SER A 18 3.43 -11.34 -4.32
N LEU A 19 2.67 -12.33 -3.84
CA LEU A 19 3.23 -13.49 -3.13
C LEU A 19 4.07 -14.35 -4.06
N GLU A 20 3.53 -14.68 -5.24
CA GLU A 20 4.23 -15.48 -6.25
C GLU A 20 5.56 -14.82 -6.69
N ARG A 21 5.53 -13.49 -6.85
CA ARG A 21 6.70 -12.67 -7.21
C ARG A 21 7.64 -12.37 -6.04
N LYS A 22 7.27 -12.73 -4.80
CA LYS A 22 8.06 -12.51 -3.57
C LYS A 22 8.35 -11.03 -3.27
N ILE A 23 7.43 -10.14 -3.61
CA ILE A 23 7.59 -8.68 -3.44
C ILE A 23 6.84 -8.11 -2.22
N VAL A 24 6.09 -8.95 -1.49
CA VAL A 24 5.28 -8.54 -0.33
C VAL A 24 6.08 -7.77 0.72
N SER A 25 7.33 -8.17 0.99
CA SER A 25 8.16 -7.50 2.00
C SER A 25 8.51 -6.05 1.61
N GLN A 26 8.70 -5.77 0.33
CA GLN A 26 8.96 -4.42 -0.19
C GLN A 26 7.67 -3.58 -0.19
N GLN A 27 6.55 -4.17 -0.62
CA GLN A 27 5.23 -3.53 -0.57
C GLN A 27 4.86 -3.14 0.87
N LEU A 28 5.10 -4.01 1.84
CA LEU A 28 4.85 -3.73 3.26
C LEU A 28 5.67 -2.54 3.77
N LYS A 29 6.96 -2.43 3.37
CA LYS A 29 7.79 -1.28 3.74
C LYS A 29 7.22 0.02 3.19
N LEU A 30 6.79 0.01 1.93
CA LEU A 30 6.14 1.16 1.29
C LEU A 30 4.85 1.52 2.03
N VAL A 31 3.88 0.61 2.16
CA VAL A 31 2.59 0.93 2.81
C VAL A 31 2.75 1.37 4.27
N ARG A 32 3.76 0.88 5.00
CA ARG A 32 4.06 1.36 6.35
C ARG A 32 4.45 2.84 6.38
N THR A 33 5.23 3.34 5.41
CA THR A 33 5.60 4.76 5.37
C THR A 33 4.38 5.63 5.10
N HIS A 34 3.45 5.18 4.25
CA HIS A 34 2.16 5.84 4.00
C HIS A 34 1.34 6.07 5.29
N ILE A 35 1.14 5.04 6.10
CA ILE A 35 0.40 5.15 7.37
C ILE A 35 1.10 6.10 8.34
N THR A 36 2.44 6.03 8.39
CA THR A 36 3.24 6.83 9.32
C THR A 36 3.22 8.32 8.95
N LEU A 37 3.32 8.63 7.65
CA LEU A 37 3.26 10.01 7.14
C LEU A 37 1.85 10.61 7.29
N GLY A 38 0.80 9.81 7.08
CA GLY A 38 -0.58 10.24 7.29
C GLY A 38 -0.94 10.52 8.76
N SER A 39 -0.15 10.01 9.72
CA SER A 39 -0.40 10.12 11.17
C SER A 39 0.36 11.27 11.86
N SER A 40 1.03 12.14 11.10
CA SER A 40 2.02 13.11 11.59
C SER A 40 1.47 14.31 12.39
N GLN A 41 0.20 14.29 12.81
CA GLN A 41 -0.38 15.33 13.69
C GLN A 41 -0.92 14.79 15.04
N GLY A 42 -0.51 13.61 15.50
CA GLY A 42 -0.81 13.14 16.87
C GLY A 42 -2.28 12.79 17.14
N GLU A 43 -3.18 13.11 16.20
CA GLU A 43 -4.53 12.57 16.10
C GLU A 43 -4.60 11.71 14.85
N ALA A 44 -5.28 10.57 14.93
CA ALA A 44 -5.58 9.71 13.79
C ALA A 44 -6.54 10.47 12.84
N GLY A 45 -5.98 11.40 12.09
CA GLY A 45 -6.67 12.21 11.10
C GLY A 45 -6.62 11.52 9.74
N PRO A 46 -7.64 11.72 8.89
CA PRO A 46 -7.63 11.20 7.53
C PRO A 46 -6.45 11.76 6.75
N MET A 47 -5.80 10.88 5.98
CA MET A 47 -4.79 11.21 4.97
C MET A 47 -5.42 12.21 3.98
N LYS A 48 -5.12 13.50 4.15
CA LYS A 48 -5.79 14.58 3.40
C LYS A 48 -4.82 15.41 2.56
N GLU A 49 -3.54 15.34 2.86
CA GLU A 49 -2.51 16.12 2.20
C GLU A 49 -1.65 15.23 1.30
N PRO A 50 -1.20 15.73 0.15
CA PRO A 50 -0.15 15.09 -0.62
C PRO A 50 1.11 14.91 0.22
N PHE A 51 1.81 13.81 0.00
CA PHE A 51 3.07 13.50 0.68
C PHE A 51 4.01 12.81 -0.30
N HIS A 52 5.25 12.60 0.14
CA HIS A 52 6.29 11.99 -0.65
C HIS A 52 6.88 10.82 0.11
N VAL A 53 7.00 9.67 -0.54
CA VAL A 53 7.76 8.52 -0.05
C VAL A 53 9.11 8.46 -0.73
N ASP A 54 10.10 7.85 -0.08
CA ASP A 54 11.40 7.64 -0.70
C ASP A 54 11.26 6.83 -2.00
N ALA A 55 11.76 7.35 -3.12
CA ALA A 55 11.68 6.69 -4.43
C ALA A 55 12.45 5.36 -4.44
N GLU A 56 13.41 5.15 -3.55
CA GLU A 56 14.07 3.85 -3.38
C GLU A 56 13.08 2.75 -2.98
N LEU A 57 11.98 3.08 -2.28
CA LEU A 57 10.94 2.11 -1.93
C LEU A 57 10.16 1.61 -3.16
N LEU A 58 10.15 2.40 -4.24
CA LEU A 58 9.59 2.05 -5.55
C LEU A 58 10.61 1.40 -6.49
N SER A 59 11.85 1.21 -6.05
CA SER A 59 12.88 0.54 -6.84
C SER A 59 12.67 -0.98 -6.81
N PHE A 60 11.81 -1.49 -7.69
CA PHE A 60 11.63 -2.91 -7.90
C PHE A 60 12.58 -3.43 -8.99
N PRO A 61 13.04 -4.69 -8.92
CA PRO A 61 13.84 -5.33 -9.97
C PRO A 61 13.18 -5.28 -11.36
N HIS A 62 11.85 -5.41 -11.41
CA HIS A 62 11.08 -5.39 -12.67
C HIS A 62 10.01 -4.29 -12.65
N LYS A 63 9.78 -3.65 -13.81
CA LYS A 63 8.78 -2.58 -13.94
C LYS A 63 7.36 -3.10 -13.64
N GLU A 64 7.08 -4.35 -13.96
CA GLU A 64 5.80 -4.99 -13.66
C GLU A 64 5.52 -5.07 -12.16
N GLU A 65 6.54 -5.31 -11.34
CA GLU A 65 6.42 -5.36 -9.87
C GLU A 65 6.15 -3.97 -9.28
N GLN A 66 6.76 -2.94 -9.87
CA GLN A 66 6.48 -1.54 -9.53
C GLN A 66 5.03 -1.17 -9.88
N MET A 67 4.60 -1.45 -11.12
CA MET A 67 3.22 -1.17 -11.57
C MET A 67 2.18 -1.91 -10.73
N LEU A 68 2.44 -3.18 -10.39
CA LEU A 68 1.59 -3.97 -9.51
C LEU A 68 1.45 -3.32 -8.13
N THR A 69 2.56 -2.87 -7.55
CA THR A 69 2.57 -2.20 -6.24
C THR A 69 1.80 -0.88 -6.29
N MET A 70 1.99 -0.07 -7.34
CA MET A 70 1.24 1.16 -7.54
C MET A 70 -0.25 0.89 -7.66
N ALA A 71 -0.67 -0.14 -8.42
CA ALA A 71 -2.07 -0.52 -8.54
C ALA A 71 -2.70 -0.92 -7.20
N LEU A 72 -2.00 -1.66 -6.34
CA LEU A 72 -2.49 -1.99 -4.99
C LEU A 72 -2.77 -0.75 -4.13
N VAL A 73 -1.87 0.22 -4.20
CA VAL A 73 -1.97 1.49 -3.45
C VAL A 73 -3.06 2.39 -4.03
N GLU A 74 -3.18 2.45 -5.36
CA GLU A 74 -4.26 3.17 -6.06
C GLU A 74 -5.64 2.63 -5.74
N LEU A 75 -5.80 1.31 -5.75
CA LEU A 75 -7.04 0.65 -5.34
C LEU A 75 -7.35 0.86 -3.84
N SER A 76 -6.37 1.29 -3.05
CA SER A 76 -6.57 1.70 -1.65
C SER A 76 -6.88 3.20 -1.50
N GLY A 77 -7.16 3.91 -2.60
CA GLY A 77 -7.55 5.32 -2.60
C GLY A 77 -6.38 6.32 -2.55
N VAL A 78 -5.15 5.88 -2.84
CA VAL A 78 -3.95 6.74 -2.89
C VAL A 78 -3.33 6.68 -4.28
N GLN A 79 -3.32 7.80 -4.99
CA GLN A 79 -2.55 7.88 -6.23
C GLN A 79 -1.07 7.96 -5.90
N LEU A 80 -0.27 7.02 -6.40
CA LEU A 80 1.18 6.97 -6.22
C LEU A 80 1.87 7.16 -7.57
N GLN A 81 2.83 8.06 -7.65
CA GLN A 81 3.61 8.31 -8.86
C GLN A 81 4.99 7.63 -8.77
N GLU A 82 5.62 7.40 -9.94
CA GLU A 82 6.94 6.74 -10.02
C GLU A 82 8.05 7.49 -9.27
N ASP A 83 7.89 8.80 -9.08
CA ASP A 83 8.83 9.65 -8.34
C ASP A 83 8.66 9.56 -6.81
N GLY A 84 7.65 8.83 -6.31
CA GLY A 84 7.33 8.71 -4.90
C GLY A 84 6.34 9.76 -4.39
N SER A 85 5.88 10.69 -5.22
CA SER A 85 4.80 11.60 -4.84
C SER A 85 3.47 10.85 -4.76
N ALA A 86 2.67 11.19 -3.74
CA ALA A 86 1.44 10.49 -3.46
C ALA A 86 0.31 11.44 -3.03
N VAL A 87 -0.89 11.21 -3.56
CA VAL A 87 -2.06 12.07 -3.39
C VAL A 87 -3.25 11.23 -2.88
N PRO A 88 -3.78 11.51 -1.69
CA PRO A 88 -5.04 10.91 -1.21
C PRO A 88 -6.23 11.29 -2.09
N ARG A 89 -7.12 10.35 -2.42
CA ARG A 89 -8.31 10.60 -3.25
C ARG A 89 -9.64 10.25 -2.57
N ASP A 90 -9.79 9.04 -2.01
CA ASP A 90 -11.10 8.47 -1.63
C ASP A 90 -11.14 7.93 -0.18
N GLN A 91 -11.00 8.79 0.83
CA GLN A 91 -10.94 8.38 2.26
C GLN A 91 -9.97 7.19 2.51
N PRO A 92 -8.71 7.27 2.08
CA PRO A 92 -7.84 6.10 1.93
C PRO A 92 -7.41 5.44 3.24
N PHE A 93 -7.70 6.03 4.40
CA PHE A 93 -7.12 5.55 5.67
C PHE A 93 -7.53 4.11 5.99
N GLU A 94 -8.81 3.76 5.86
CA GLU A 94 -9.33 2.43 6.18
C GLU A 94 -8.81 1.38 5.19
N ALA A 95 -8.86 1.67 3.89
CA ALA A 95 -8.36 0.80 2.84
C ALA A 95 -6.83 0.59 2.92
N VAL A 96 -6.05 1.65 3.16
CA VAL A 96 -4.59 1.57 3.35
C VAL A 96 -4.23 0.80 4.62
N ALA A 97 -4.99 0.97 5.71
CA ALA A 97 -4.81 0.18 6.93
C ALA A 97 -5.14 -1.30 6.69
N ALA A 98 -6.21 -1.61 5.97
CA ALA A 98 -6.55 -2.98 5.58
C ALA A 98 -5.44 -3.60 4.71
N LEU A 99 -4.94 -2.88 3.70
CA LEU A 99 -3.83 -3.30 2.86
C LEU A 99 -2.57 -3.58 3.71
N PHE A 100 -2.25 -2.71 4.67
CA PHE A 100 -1.13 -2.92 5.60
C PHE A 100 -1.28 -4.19 6.42
N VAL A 101 -2.45 -4.42 7.02
CA VAL A 101 -2.72 -5.62 7.84
C VAL A 101 -2.56 -6.88 7.00
N VAL A 102 -3.08 -6.88 5.77
CA VAL A 102 -2.97 -8.03 4.87
C VAL A 102 -1.52 -8.25 4.44
N LEU A 103 -0.81 -7.22 3.99
CA LEU A 103 0.62 -7.33 3.64
C LEU A 103 1.47 -7.81 4.82
N TYR A 104 1.16 -7.36 6.04
CA TYR A 104 1.84 -7.81 7.25
C TYR A 104 1.58 -9.29 7.53
N ALA A 105 0.32 -9.73 7.48
CA ALA A 105 -0.04 -11.13 7.65
C ALA A 105 0.60 -12.02 6.57
N LEU A 106 0.55 -11.60 5.30
CA LEU A 106 1.19 -12.30 4.19
C LEU A 106 2.70 -12.39 4.37
N ASN A 107 3.37 -11.31 4.75
CA ASN A 107 4.81 -11.31 5.01
C ASN A 107 5.20 -12.26 6.16
N LEU A 108 4.35 -12.42 7.17
CA LEU A 108 4.57 -13.38 8.26
C LEU A 108 4.37 -14.83 7.80
N LEU A 109 3.39 -15.09 6.94
CA LEU A 109 3.07 -16.43 6.45
C LEU A 109 4.00 -16.90 5.33
N SER A 110 4.59 -15.96 4.58
CA SER A 110 5.56 -16.24 3.51
C SER A 110 7.02 -16.20 4.00
N GLY A 111 7.23 -16.02 5.30
CA GLY A 111 8.54 -15.91 5.96
C GLY A 111 9.31 -17.22 6.01
#